data_AF-A0A3D0NT63-F1
#
_entry.id   AF-A0A3D0NT63-F1
#
_cell.length_a   1.000
_cell.length_b   1.000
_cell.length_c   1.000
_cell.angle_alpha   90.00
_cell.angle_beta   90.00
_cell.angle_gamma   90.00
#
_symmetry.space_group_name_H-M   'P 1'
#
loop_
_entity.id
_entity.type
_entity.pdbx_description
1 polymer ?
#
loop_
_entity_poly.entity_id
_entity_poly.type
_entity_poly.pdbx_seq_one_letter_code
_entity_poly.pdbx_strand_id
1 'polypeptide(L)'
;MADMKFTPAQQNAIDASGGSVIVSAGAGSGKTRVLVQRVIRLLTDQEHPVDADHLLIVTFTKAAAEEMRSRIASAIEKRLFYEPDNVALRRQQLLLASADICTIHSFCSKVIRENFYLLDINQDFRIISGGEADVLRRKVLSELIEEQYQQKESGFLLLSELLSSSKSDVTLEKTLLDVYEKSSSHPFPSQWLDMVASFYDPAVPVGQTVFAKKAYEQLNTMLPYMDYLLRQAETVITHNDAFCTGTKTCGEKKLTGLKKFIRQLREAAAAED
;
A
#
# COMPACT_ATOMS: atom_id res chain seq x y z
N MET A 1 -13.92 28.92 -28.84
CA MET A 1 -12.77 28.22 -28.22
C MET A 1 -12.74 26.81 -28.79
N ALA A 2 -11.59 26.36 -29.29
CA ALA A 2 -11.48 25.12 -30.04
C ALA A 2 -12.02 23.94 -29.22
N ASP A 3 -13.04 23.26 -29.76
CA ASP A 3 -13.57 22.02 -29.19
C ASP A 3 -12.50 20.94 -29.42
N MET A 4 -11.60 20.83 -28.45
CA MET A 4 -10.43 19.96 -28.54
C MET A 4 -10.93 18.51 -28.51
N LYS A 5 -10.96 17.88 -29.69
CA LYS A 5 -11.44 16.50 -29.87
C LYS A 5 -10.71 15.54 -28.93
N PHE A 6 -11.46 14.62 -28.34
CA PHE A 6 -10.89 13.51 -27.58
C PHE A 6 -10.09 12.59 -28.50
N THR A 7 -8.97 12.06 -28.00
CA THR A 7 -8.27 11.00 -28.73
C THR A 7 -9.10 9.72 -28.75
N PRO A 8 -8.85 8.78 -29.67
CA PRO A 8 -9.58 7.50 -29.69
C PRO A 8 -9.55 6.76 -28.34
N ALA A 9 -8.41 6.78 -27.64
CA ALA A 9 -8.29 6.17 -26.32
C ALA A 9 -9.13 6.88 -25.25
N GLN A 10 -9.20 8.22 -25.29
CA GLN A 10 -10.05 9.00 -24.39
C GLN A 10 -11.53 8.76 -24.68
N GLN A 11 -11.90 8.70 -25.96
CA GLN A 11 -13.27 8.42 -26.38
C GLN A 11 -13.70 7.01 -25.94
N ASN A 12 -12.84 6.00 -26.12
CA ASN A 12 -13.09 4.65 -25.61
C ASN A 12 -13.30 4.64 -24.09
N ALA A 13 -12.51 5.41 -23.32
CA ALA A 13 -12.69 5.52 -21.88
C ALA A 13 -13.99 6.26 -21.47
N ILE A 14 -14.47 7.20 -22.29
CA ILE A 14 -15.76 7.87 -22.08
C ILE A 14 -16.90 6.90 -22.38
N ASP A 15 -16.78 6.11 -23.45
CA ASP A 15 -17.86 5.31 -24.01
C ASP A 15 -17.98 3.92 -23.41
N ALA A 16 -16.94 3.42 -22.73
CA ALA A 16 -16.94 2.08 -22.16
C ALA A 16 -18.11 1.86 -21.19
N SER A 17 -18.84 0.77 -21.35
CA SER A 17 -20.01 0.38 -20.55
C SER A 17 -20.00 -1.13 -20.28
N GLY A 18 -20.88 -1.61 -19.41
CA GLY A 18 -21.07 -3.05 -19.18
C GLY A 18 -20.04 -3.75 -18.28
N GLY A 19 -19.21 -3.01 -17.53
CA GLY A 19 -18.27 -3.62 -16.58
C GLY A 19 -17.21 -2.67 -16.01
N SER A 20 -16.21 -3.26 -15.35
CA SER A 20 -15.08 -2.54 -14.76
C SER A 20 -14.10 -2.08 -15.83
N VAL A 21 -13.72 -0.80 -15.78
CA VAL A 21 -12.79 -0.18 -16.74
C VAL A 21 -11.59 0.37 -15.98
N ILE A 22 -10.39 -0.02 -16.41
CA ILE A 22 -9.13 0.51 -15.87
C ILE A 22 -8.50 1.42 -16.93
N VAL A 23 -8.26 2.67 -16.57
CA VAL A 23 -7.64 3.67 -17.45
C VAL A 23 -6.24 3.99 -16.95
N SER A 24 -5.22 3.47 -17.65
CA SER A 24 -3.82 3.83 -17.40
C SER A 24 -3.47 5.10 -18.16
N ALA A 25 -3.04 6.15 -17.45
CA ALA A 25 -2.88 7.47 -18.05
C ALA A 25 -1.80 8.30 -17.34
N GLY A 26 -0.80 8.76 -18.09
CA GLY A 26 0.31 9.59 -17.61
C GLY A 26 -0.12 10.99 -17.15
N ALA A 27 0.81 11.77 -16.60
CA ALA A 27 0.56 13.17 -16.27
C ALA A 27 0.14 13.96 -17.52
N GLY A 28 -0.76 14.95 -17.37
CA GLY A 28 -1.21 15.80 -18.48
C GLY A 28 -2.13 15.15 -19.53
N SER A 29 -2.43 13.86 -19.44
CA SER A 29 -3.26 13.11 -20.40
C SER A 29 -4.78 13.44 -20.38
N GLY A 30 -5.21 14.37 -19.54
CA GLY A 30 -6.62 14.78 -19.45
C GLY A 30 -7.53 13.82 -18.67
N LYS A 31 -6.98 12.96 -17.79
CA LYS A 31 -7.75 12.02 -16.94
C LYS A 31 -9.03 12.60 -16.36
N THR A 32 -8.92 13.75 -15.70
CA THR A 32 -10.06 14.41 -15.05
C THR A 32 -11.11 14.85 -16.07
N ARG A 33 -10.69 15.34 -17.24
CA ARG A 33 -11.61 15.74 -18.32
C ARG A 33 -12.35 14.52 -18.89
N VAL A 34 -11.65 13.41 -19.08
CA VAL A 34 -12.24 12.13 -19.51
C VAL A 34 -13.27 11.64 -18.51
N LEU A 35 -12.94 11.65 -17.21
CA LEU A 35 -13.86 11.22 -16.16
C LEU A 35 -15.11 12.10 -16.08
N VAL A 36 -14.96 13.43 -16.14
CA VAL A 36 -16.09 14.36 -16.18
C VAL A 36 -16.98 14.07 -17.40
N GLN A 37 -16.39 13.90 -18.57
CA GLN A 37 -17.17 13.61 -19.78
C GLN A 37 -17.87 12.24 -19.71
N ARG A 38 -17.24 11.25 -19.08
CA ARG A 38 -17.86 9.95 -18.81
C ARG A 38 -19.07 10.08 -17.89
N VAL A 39 -18.96 10.82 -16.78
CA VAL A 39 -20.10 11.13 -15.89
C VAL A 39 -21.21 11.80 -16.69
N ILE A 40 -20.86 12.84 -17.44
CA ILE A 40 -21.81 13.63 -18.23
C ILE A 40 -22.50 12.77 -19.31
N ARG A 41 -21.82 11.76 -19.87
CA ARG A 41 -22.42 10.76 -20.76
C ARG A 41 -23.45 9.91 -19.99
N LEU A 42 -23.09 9.35 -18.84
CA LEU A 42 -23.99 8.51 -18.02
C LEU A 42 -25.27 9.26 -17.59
N LEU A 43 -25.13 10.54 -17.23
CA LEU A 43 -26.26 11.39 -16.82
C LEU A 43 -27.21 11.72 -17.98
N THR A 44 -26.74 11.64 -19.23
CA THR A 44 -27.52 11.99 -20.43
C THR A 44 -27.74 10.82 -21.37
N ASP A 45 -27.47 9.59 -20.91
CA ASP A 45 -27.70 8.38 -21.69
C ASP A 45 -29.22 8.18 -21.84
N GLN A 46 -29.68 8.01 -23.08
CA GLN A 46 -31.12 7.86 -23.37
C GLN A 46 -31.58 6.40 -23.21
N GLU A 47 -30.68 5.44 -23.36
CA GLU A 47 -30.99 4.01 -23.25
C GLU A 47 -30.89 3.56 -21.80
N HIS A 48 -29.86 4.03 -21.09
CA HIS A 48 -29.57 3.64 -19.71
C HIS A 48 -29.19 4.85 -18.84
N PRO A 49 -30.14 5.77 -18.55
CA PRO A 49 -29.87 6.94 -17.75
C PRO A 49 -29.46 6.57 -16.32
N VAL A 50 -28.42 7.22 -15.81
CA VAL A 50 -28.02 7.13 -14.40
C VAL A 50 -28.27 8.48 -13.75
N ASP A 51 -29.05 8.48 -12.67
CA ASP A 51 -29.27 9.69 -11.88
C ASP A 51 -28.00 10.07 -11.09
N ALA A 52 -27.72 11.37 -10.94
CA ALA A 52 -26.47 11.85 -10.34
C ALA A 52 -26.27 11.37 -8.89
N ASP A 53 -27.34 11.19 -8.14
CA ASP A 53 -27.34 10.66 -6.76
C ASP A 53 -27.10 9.15 -6.68
N HIS A 54 -27.11 8.44 -7.81
CA HIS A 54 -26.68 7.03 -7.90
C HIS A 54 -25.19 6.87 -8.27
N LEU A 55 -24.46 7.98 -8.44
CA LEU A 55 -23.03 7.96 -8.73
C LEU A 55 -22.20 8.05 -7.44
N LEU A 56 -21.27 7.10 -7.27
CA LEU A 56 -20.20 7.18 -6.28
C LEU A 56 -18.89 7.55 -6.98
N ILE A 57 -18.37 8.74 -6.68
CA ILE A 57 -17.12 9.25 -7.23
C ILE A 57 -16.15 9.54 -6.09
N VAL A 58 -15.11 8.71 -5.98
CA VAL A 58 -14.16 8.78 -4.88
C VAL A 58 -12.82 9.34 -5.33
N THR A 59 -12.29 10.31 -4.58
CA THR A 59 -10.98 10.93 -4.82
C THR A 59 -10.08 10.87 -3.58
N PHE A 60 -8.79 11.18 -3.75
CA PHE A 60 -7.83 11.13 -2.65
C PHE A 60 -7.96 12.31 -1.68
N THR A 61 -8.35 13.49 -2.17
CA THR A 61 -8.42 14.72 -1.37
C THR A 61 -9.80 15.37 -1.45
N LYS A 62 -10.21 16.06 -0.38
CA LYS A 62 -11.45 16.84 -0.38
C LYS A 62 -11.47 17.90 -1.50
N ALA A 63 -10.32 18.54 -1.74
CA ALA A 63 -10.18 19.52 -2.82
C ALA A 63 -10.42 18.90 -4.21
N ALA A 64 -9.91 17.69 -4.46
CA ALA A 64 -10.14 16.99 -5.72
C ALA A 64 -11.62 16.58 -5.90
N ALA A 65 -12.30 16.19 -4.81
CA ALA A 65 -13.74 15.92 -4.84
C ALA A 65 -14.55 17.19 -5.18
N GLU A 66 -14.26 18.31 -4.53
CA GLU A 66 -14.93 19.59 -4.83
C GLU A 66 -14.64 20.09 -6.25
N GLU A 67 -13.39 19.96 -6.71
CA GLU A 67 -13.03 20.27 -8.09
C GLU A 67 -13.82 19.40 -9.08
N MET A 68 -13.98 18.11 -8.78
CA MET A 68 -14.75 17.18 -9.60
C MET A 68 -16.24 17.56 -9.66
N ARG A 69 -16.84 17.88 -8.51
CA ARG A 69 -18.22 18.37 -8.40
C ARG A 69 -18.43 19.64 -9.23
N SER A 70 -17.54 20.62 -9.08
CA SER A 70 -17.58 21.88 -9.82
C SER A 70 -17.46 21.67 -11.34
N ARG A 71 -16.54 20.81 -11.79
CA ARG A 71 -16.37 20.50 -13.22
C ARG A 71 -17.61 19.81 -13.81
N ILE A 72 -18.24 18.90 -13.08
CA ILE A 72 -19.49 18.24 -13.51
C ILE A 72 -20.63 19.26 -13.57
N ALA A 73 -20.78 20.09 -12.54
CA ALA A 73 -21.80 21.14 -12.50
C ALA A 73 -21.67 22.11 -13.69
N SER A 74 -20.45 22.58 -13.97
CA SER A 74 -20.16 23.46 -15.10
C SER A 74 -20.43 22.79 -16.45
N ALA A 75 -20.17 21.49 -16.58
CA ALA A 75 -20.48 20.75 -17.81
C ALA A 75 -21.99 20.58 -18.02
N ILE A 76 -22.76 20.35 -16.95
CA ILE A 76 -24.23 20.33 -16.99
C ILE A 76 -24.77 21.71 -17.38
N GLU A 77 -24.29 22.77 -16.73
CA GLU A 77 -24.71 24.16 -17.00
C GLU A 77 -24.42 24.56 -18.46
N LYS A 78 -23.24 24.22 -18.96
CA LYS A 78 -22.88 24.47 -20.36
C LYS A 78 -23.82 23.76 -21.33
N ARG A 79 -24.29 22.56 -21.03
CA ARG A 79 -25.29 21.86 -21.87
C ARG A 79 -26.67 22.51 -21.76
N LEU A 80 -27.11 22.86 -20.56
CA LEU A 80 -28.37 23.59 -20.34
C LEU A 80 -28.39 24.95 -21.05
N PHE A 81 -27.25 25.60 -21.24
CA PHE A 81 -27.16 26.83 -22.03
C PHE A 81 -27.60 26.61 -23.49
N TYR A 82 -27.24 25.47 -24.10
CA TYR A 82 -27.64 25.13 -25.47
C TYR A 82 -29.00 24.41 -25.54
N GLU A 83 -29.39 23.74 -24.47
CA GLU A 83 -30.64 22.97 -24.35
C GLU A 83 -31.45 23.43 -23.12
N PRO A 84 -31.96 24.68 -23.11
CA PRO A 84 -32.56 25.28 -21.92
C PRO A 84 -33.80 24.52 -21.43
N ASP A 85 -34.55 23.89 -22.33
CA ASP A 85 -35.80 23.18 -22.02
C ASP A 85 -35.59 21.70 -21.66
N ASN A 86 -34.34 21.24 -21.53
CA ASN A 86 -34.02 19.85 -21.16
C ASN A 86 -34.33 19.60 -19.68
N VAL A 87 -35.58 19.18 -19.40
CA VAL A 87 -36.09 18.89 -18.06
C VAL A 87 -35.28 17.80 -17.36
N ALA A 88 -34.86 16.76 -18.09
CA ALA A 88 -34.07 15.67 -17.53
C ALA A 88 -32.71 16.19 -17.03
N LEU A 89 -32.03 17.03 -17.81
CA LEU A 89 -30.74 17.60 -17.44
C LEU A 89 -30.86 18.59 -16.26
N ARG A 90 -31.96 19.36 -16.18
CA ARG A 90 -32.26 20.20 -15.00
C ARG A 90 -32.44 19.36 -13.74
N ARG A 91 -33.11 18.21 -13.84
CA ARG A 91 -33.23 17.26 -12.72
C ARG A 91 -31.86 16.77 -12.28
N GLN A 92 -30.96 16.41 -13.21
CA GLN A 92 -29.60 16.00 -12.87
C GLN A 92 -28.79 17.09 -12.16
N GLN A 93 -28.97 18.36 -12.54
CA GLN A 93 -28.34 19.49 -11.87
C GLN A 93 -28.75 19.57 -10.38
N LEU A 94 -30.04 19.32 -10.07
CA LEU A 94 -30.54 19.30 -8.69
C LEU A 94 -30.00 18.09 -7.90
N LEU A 95 -30.01 16.90 -8.52
CA LEU A 95 -29.54 15.67 -7.88
C LEU A 95 -28.02 15.66 -7.64
N LEU A 96 -27.24 16.44 -8.40
CA LEU A 96 -25.79 16.55 -8.21
C LEU A 96 -25.40 17.00 -6.79
N ALA A 97 -26.25 17.75 -6.09
CA ALA A 97 -26.01 18.14 -4.71
C ALA A 97 -25.94 16.93 -3.76
N SER A 98 -26.73 15.90 -4.03
CA SER A 98 -26.82 14.65 -3.25
C SER A 98 -25.87 13.55 -3.74
N ALA A 99 -25.19 13.75 -4.88
CA ALA A 99 -24.22 12.81 -5.41
C ALA A 99 -23.02 12.60 -4.47
N ASP A 100 -22.61 11.34 -4.31
CA ASP A 100 -21.48 10.93 -3.47
C ASP A 100 -20.13 11.19 -4.17
N ILE A 101 -19.80 12.48 -4.32
CA ILE A 101 -18.50 12.95 -4.81
C ILE A 101 -17.66 13.34 -3.59
N CYS A 102 -16.79 12.44 -3.14
CA CYS A 102 -16.12 12.59 -1.84
C CYS A 102 -14.78 11.83 -1.76
N THR A 103 -14.19 11.76 -0.57
CA THR A 103 -13.02 10.90 -0.29
C THR A 103 -13.44 9.54 0.25
N ILE A 104 -12.55 8.54 0.19
CA ILE A 104 -12.80 7.21 0.79
C ILE A 104 -13.25 7.34 2.25
N HIS A 105 -12.53 8.16 3.04
CA HIS A 105 -12.86 8.39 4.44
C HIS A 105 -14.27 8.98 4.65
N SER A 106 -14.68 9.92 3.79
CA SER A 106 -16.00 10.56 3.89
C SER A 106 -17.10 9.55 3.55
N PHE A 107 -16.88 8.73 2.52
CA PHE A 107 -17.78 7.65 2.14
C PHE A 107 -17.90 6.60 3.27
N CYS A 108 -16.78 6.11 3.79
CA CYS A 108 -16.80 5.14 4.89
C CYS A 108 -17.50 5.68 6.14
N SER A 109 -17.27 6.96 6.49
CA SER A 109 -17.98 7.62 7.59
C SER A 109 -19.50 7.64 7.37
N LYS A 110 -19.96 7.95 6.15
CA LYS A 110 -21.38 7.90 5.77
C LYS A 110 -21.93 6.48 5.92
N VAL A 111 -21.26 5.48 5.36
CA VAL A 111 -21.67 4.06 5.45
C VAL A 111 -21.81 3.61 6.91
N ILE A 112 -20.84 3.95 7.76
CA ILE A 112 -20.88 3.61 9.19
C ILE A 112 -22.04 4.31 9.89
N ARG A 113 -22.30 5.60 9.59
CA ARG A 113 -23.44 6.34 10.18
C ARG A 113 -24.80 5.81 9.74
N GLU A 114 -24.93 5.36 8.51
CA GLU A 114 -26.18 4.80 7.97
C GLU A 114 -26.45 3.38 8.50
N ASN A 115 -25.40 2.66 8.91
CA ASN A 115 -25.47 1.26 9.33
C ASN A 115 -24.99 1.05 10.78
N PHE A 116 -25.02 2.10 11.61
CA PHE A 116 -24.44 2.08 12.96
C PHE A 116 -25.03 0.98 13.85
N TYR A 117 -26.30 0.62 13.64
CA TYR A 117 -27.03 -0.41 14.40
C TYR A 117 -26.52 -1.85 14.16
N LEU A 118 -25.73 -2.08 13.11
CA LEU A 118 -25.04 -3.36 12.87
C LEU A 118 -23.73 -3.46 13.67
N LEU A 119 -23.31 -2.35 14.28
CA LEU A 119 -22.05 -2.19 14.98
C LEU A 119 -22.34 -1.82 16.44
N ASP A 120 -21.42 -2.11 17.33
CA ASP A 120 -21.52 -1.69 18.74
C ASP A 120 -21.04 -0.24 18.92
N ILE A 121 -21.63 0.68 18.15
CA ILE A 121 -21.29 2.11 18.17
C ILE A 121 -22.55 2.97 18.12
N ASN A 122 -22.43 4.19 18.67
CA ASN A 122 -23.50 5.19 18.56
C ASN A 122 -23.43 5.92 17.21
N GLN A 123 -24.59 6.31 16.66
CA GLN A 123 -24.69 7.11 15.43
C GLN A 123 -23.91 8.43 15.50
N ASP A 124 -23.86 9.04 16.69
CA ASP A 124 -23.19 10.33 16.94
C ASP A 124 -21.70 10.19 17.24
N PHE A 125 -21.05 9.13 16.76
CA PHE A 125 -19.61 8.95 16.96
C PHE A 125 -18.81 10.14 16.39
N ARG A 126 -17.72 10.46 17.09
CA ARG A 126 -16.74 11.48 16.68
C ARG A 126 -15.48 10.79 16.20
N ILE A 127 -15.02 11.16 15.02
CA ILE A 127 -13.70 10.76 14.53
C ILE A 127 -12.65 11.56 15.31
N ILE A 128 -11.80 10.86 16.05
CA ILE A 128 -10.69 11.45 16.79
C ILE A 128 -9.54 11.82 15.86
N SER A 129 -8.77 12.84 16.25
CA SER A 129 -7.54 13.21 15.55
C SER A 129 -6.44 12.17 15.77
N GLY A 130 -5.40 12.20 14.92
CA GLY A 130 -4.23 11.32 15.09
C GLY A 130 -3.55 11.49 16.45
N GLY A 131 -3.42 12.72 16.94
CA GLY A 131 -2.85 12.98 18.26
C GLY A 131 -3.70 12.44 19.41
N GLU A 132 -5.03 12.58 19.34
CA GLU A 132 -5.93 11.96 20.32
C GLU A 132 -5.84 10.43 20.30
N ALA A 133 -5.77 9.83 19.10
CA ALA A 133 -5.59 8.39 18.94
C ALA A 133 -4.27 7.90 19.54
N ASP A 134 -3.18 8.63 19.34
CA ASP A 134 -1.86 8.26 19.85
C ASP A 134 -1.79 8.31 21.37
N VAL A 135 -2.44 9.30 22.00
CA VAL A 135 -2.54 9.38 23.47
C VAL A 135 -3.32 8.18 24.02
N LEU A 136 -4.45 7.84 23.40
CA LEU A 136 -5.27 6.70 23.81
C LEU A 136 -4.53 5.37 23.65
N ARG A 137 -3.86 5.17 22.51
CA ARG A 137 -3.07 3.95 22.25
C ARG A 137 -1.98 3.75 23.30
N ARG A 138 -1.20 4.79 23.60
CA ARG A 138 -0.14 4.70 24.62
C ARG A 138 -0.70 4.40 26.00
N LYS A 139 -1.81 5.05 26.37
CA LYS A 139 -2.46 4.78 27.65
C LYS A 139 -2.88 3.31 27.78
N VAL A 140 -3.60 2.79 26.79
CA VAL A 140 -4.05 1.38 26.78
C VAL A 140 -2.87 0.42 26.77
N LEU A 141 -1.81 0.74 26.02
CA LEU A 141 -0.61 -0.10 25.96
C LEU A 141 0.11 -0.17 27.31
N SER A 142 0.28 0.96 27.99
CA SER A 142 0.91 0.99 29.31
C SER A 142 0.09 0.21 30.34
N GLU A 143 -1.24 0.37 30.34
CA GLU A 143 -2.15 -0.39 31.21
C GLU A 143 -2.05 -1.91 30.93
N LEU A 144 -2.05 -2.30 29.66
CA LEU A 144 -1.90 -3.71 29.24
C LEU A 144 -0.56 -4.30 29.69
N ILE A 145 0.55 -3.59 29.49
CA ILE A 145 1.89 -4.06 29.90
C ILE A 145 1.96 -4.25 31.42
N GLU A 146 1.41 -3.30 32.19
CA GLU A 146 1.36 -3.41 33.65
C GLU A 146 0.56 -4.63 34.12
N GLU A 147 -0.61 -4.88 33.53
CA GLU A 147 -1.42 -6.07 33.79
C GLU A 147 -0.65 -7.37 33.48
N GLN A 148 0.07 -7.41 32.35
CA GLN A 148 0.87 -8.58 31.96
C GLN A 148 2.03 -8.86 32.93
N TYR A 149 2.69 -7.82 33.46
CA TYR A 149 3.69 -7.98 34.52
C TYR A 149 3.09 -8.53 35.82
N GLN A 150 1.86 -8.16 36.16
CA GLN A 150 1.18 -8.70 37.35
C GLN A 150 0.81 -10.17 37.18
N GLN A 151 0.38 -10.58 35.98
CA GLN A 151 0.05 -11.97 35.66
C GLN A 151 1.28 -12.88 35.66
N LYS A 152 2.47 -12.34 35.34
CA LYS A 152 3.75 -13.07 35.32
C LYS A 152 3.73 -14.30 34.40
N GLU A 153 3.02 -14.20 33.27
CA GLU A 153 3.04 -15.25 32.27
C GLU A 153 4.46 -15.43 31.71
N SER A 154 4.91 -16.67 31.60
CA SER A 154 6.28 -16.98 31.18
C SER A 154 6.60 -16.47 29.77
N GLY A 155 5.61 -16.50 28.86
CA GLY A 155 5.78 -16.01 27.50
C GLY A 155 6.01 -14.50 27.44
N PHE A 156 5.25 -13.73 28.22
CA PHE A 156 5.41 -12.28 28.30
C PHE A 156 6.73 -11.89 28.95
N LEU A 157 7.15 -12.56 30.03
CA LEU A 157 8.43 -12.27 30.69
C LEU A 157 9.63 -12.52 29.76
N LEU A 158 9.57 -13.58 28.94
CA LEU A 158 10.61 -13.84 27.93
C LEU A 158 10.61 -12.75 26.84
N LEU A 159 9.42 -12.32 26.39
CA LEU A 159 9.29 -11.24 25.42
C LEU A 159 9.84 -9.92 25.97
N SER A 160 9.56 -9.60 27.23
CA SER A 160 10.06 -8.40 27.88
C SER A 160 11.58 -8.48 28.07
N GLU A 161 12.13 -9.63 28.44
CA GLU A 161 13.58 -9.81 28.53
C GLU A 161 14.28 -9.65 27.16
N LEU A 162 13.64 -10.12 26.09
CA LEU A 162 14.18 -10.02 24.74
C LEU A 162 14.17 -8.59 24.19
N LEU A 163 13.10 -7.84 24.46
CA LEU A 163 12.87 -6.53 23.83
C LEU A 163 13.15 -5.34 24.73
N SER A 164 13.04 -5.48 26.05
CA SER A 164 13.28 -4.40 27.00
C SER A 164 14.76 -4.26 27.34
N SER A 165 15.16 -3.04 27.66
CA SER A 165 16.46 -2.78 28.28
C SER A 165 16.32 -2.85 29.80
N SER A 166 17.44 -3.01 30.52
CA SER A 166 17.44 -3.10 32.00
C SER A 166 16.81 -1.93 32.75
N LYS A 167 16.41 -0.86 32.06
CA LYS A 167 15.83 0.36 32.64
C LYS A 167 14.55 0.86 31.96
N SER A 168 14.08 0.21 30.88
CA SER A 168 12.97 0.76 30.09
C SER A 168 12.37 -0.24 29.10
N ASP A 169 11.03 -0.20 29.01
CA ASP A 169 10.19 -0.95 28.08
C ASP A 169 9.90 -0.21 26.77
N VAL A 170 10.57 0.91 26.49
CA VAL A 170 10.32 1.72 25.28
C VAL A 170 10.41 0.91 23.98
N THR A 171 11.38 -0.02 23.89
CA THR A 171 11.53 -0.87 22.71
C THR A 171 10.39 -1.90 22.60
N LEU A 172 9.94 -2.47 23.72
CA LEU A 172 8.79 -3.37 23.77
C LEU A 172 7.52 -2.63 23.32
N GLU A 173 7.24 -1.47 23.91
CA GLU A 173 6.09 -0.63 23.55
C GLU A 173 6.09 -0.29 22.06
N LYS A 174 7.24 0.20 21.56
CA LYS A 174 7.39 0.53 20.14
C LYS A 174 7.15 -0.68 19.25
N THR A 175 7.71 -1.84 19.59
CA THR A 175 7.57 -3.06 18.79
C THR A 175 6.11 -3.53 18.74
N LEU A 176 5.40 -3.46 19.87
CA LEU A 176 3.98 -3.80 19.92
C LEU A 176 3.13 -2.86 19.06
N LEU A 177 3.40 -1.55 19.10
CA LEU A 177 2.72 -0.57 18.25
C LEU A 177 3.04 -0.78 16.77
N ASP A 178 4.31 -1.03 16.42
CA ASP A 178 4.74 -1.27 15.04
C ASP A 178 4.03 -2.53 14.46
N VAL A 179 3.92 -3.61 15.25
CA VAL A 179 3.19 -4.83 14.86
C VAL A 179 1.70 -4.54 14.68
N TYR A 180 1.09 -3.81 15.62
CA TYR A 180 -0.31 -3.41 15.54
C TYR A 180 -0.58 -2.58 14.28
N GLU A 181 0.22 -1.54 14.03
CA GLU A 181 0.07 -0.68 12.85
C GLU A 181 0.22 -1.47 11.55
N LYS A 182 1.19 -2.39 11.47
CA LYS A 182 1.32 -3.28 10.32
C LYS A 182 0.10 -4.16 10.14
N SER A 183 -0.38 -4.80 11.21
CA SER A 183 -1.57 -5.66 11.14
C SER A 183 -2.81 -4.88 10.67
N SER A 184 -2.98 -3.63 11.13
CA SER A 184 -4.13 -2.77 10.80
C SER A 184 -4.19 -2.33 9.33
N SER A 185 -3.08 -2.47 8.60
CA SER A 185 -3.02 -2.20 7.17
C SER A 185 -3.57 -3.35 6.29
N HIS A 186 -3.88 -4.50 6.91
CA HIS A 186 -4.47 -5.65 6.25
C HIS A 186 -5.99 -5.71 6.48
N PRO A 187 -6.77 -6.23 5.51
CA PRO A 187 -8.23 -6.37 5.66
C PRO A 187 -8.67 -7.21 6.86
N PHE A 188 -7.85 -8.20 7.26
CA PHE A 188 -8.13 -9.10 8.38
C PHE A 188 -6.90 -9.17 9.32
N PRO A 189 -6.75 -8.21 10.25
CA PRO A 189 -5.54 -8.09 11.09
C PRO A 189 -5.20 -9.34 11.89
N SER A 190 -6.19 -9.99 12.51
CA SER A 190 -5.96 -11.22 13.31
C SER A 190 -5.47 -12.38 12.46
N GLN A 191 -6.09 -12.62 11.30
CA GLN A 191 -5.64 -13.68 10.38
C GLN A 191 -4.22 -13.41 9.85
N TRP A 192 -3.89 -12.13 9.64
CA TRP A 192 -2.54 -11.75 9.26
C TRP A 192 -1.53 -12.03 10.39
N LEU A 193 -1.87 -11.72 11.65
CA LEU A 193 -1.03 -12.04 12.80
C LEU A 193 -0.82 -13.56 12.93
N ASP A 194 -1.88 -14.36 12.79
CA ASP A 194 -1.80 -15.83 12.84
C ASP A 194 -0.90 -16.38 11.72
N MET A 195 -1.05 -15.84 10.50
CA MET A 195 -0.18 -16.19 9.38
C MET A 195 1.28 -15.84 9.66
N VAL A 196 1.58 -14.64 10.17
CA VAL A 196 2.98 -14.25 10.48
C VAL A 196 3.54 -15.13 11.61
N ALA A 197 2.75 -15.41 12.64
CA ALA A 197 3.14 -16.29 13.73
C ALA A 197 3.49 -17.70 13.25
N SER A 198 2.75 -18.22 12.26
CA SER A 198 2.99 -19.55 11.67
C SER A 198 4.38 -19.68 11.03
N PHE A 199 5.04 -18.58 10.67
CA PHE A 199 6.40 -18.61 10.11
C PHE A 199 7.47 -19.00 11.14
N TYR A 200 7.13 -18.93 12.43
CA TYR A 200 8.02 -19.22 13.55
C TYR A 200 7.70 -20.56 14.23
N ASP A 201 7.04 -21.49 13.52
CA ASP A 201 6.75 -22.82 14.04
C ASP A 201 8.06 -23.57 14.38
N PRO A 202 8.33 -23.87 15.67
CA PRO A 202 9.55 -24.55 16.09
C PRO A 202 9.65 -25.99 15.58
N ALA A 203 8.55 -26.58 15.11
CA ALA A 203 8.55 -27.91 14.49
C ALA A 203 9.18 -27.92 13.09
N VAL A 204 9.28 -26.76 12.42
CA VAL A 204 9.85 -26.63 11.08
C VAL A 204 11.38 -26.46 11.19
N PRO A 205 12.19 -27.35 10.57
CA PRO A 205 13.63 -27.17 10.52
C PRO A 205 14.02 -25.83 9.89
N VAL A 206 15.02 -25.14 10.45
CA VAL A 206 15.43 -23.78 10.01
C VAL A 206 15.59 -23.67 8.50
N GLY A 207 16.23 -24.66 7.86
CA GLY A 207 16.45 -24.68 6.40
C GLY A 207 15.18 -24.77 5.55
N GLN A 208 14.06 -25.22 6.13
CA GLN A 208 12.76 -25.34 5.45
C GLN A 208 11.82 -24.17 5.78
N THR A 209 12.24 -23.23 6.62
CA THR A 209 11.44 -22.04 6.95
C THR A 209 11.31 -21.12 5.75
N VAL A 210 10.24 -20.32 5.73
CA VAL A 210 10.05 -19.26 4.72
C VAL A 210 11.21 -18.26 4.69
N PHE A 211 11.87 -18.04 5.83
CA PHE A 211 13.03 -17.16 5.94
C PHE A 211 14.27 -17.74 5.25
N ALA A 212 14.56 -19.02 5.49
CA ALA A 212 15.67 -19.70 4.86
C ALA A 212 15.48 -19.78 3.34
N LYS A 213 14.29 -20.18 2.87
CA LYS A 213 13.95 -20.17 1.45
C LYS A 213 14.19 -18.80 0.81
N LYS A 214 13.77 -17.72 1.47
CA LYS A 214 14.01 -16.36 0.96
C LYS A 214 15.49 -15.97 0.95
N ALA A 215 16.24 -16.39 1.97
CA ALA A 215 17.68 -16.19 2.02
C ALA A 215 18.39 -16.95 0.88
N TYR A 216 17.98 -18.19 0.59
CA TYR A 216 18.51 -18.98 -0.52
C TYR A 216 18.16 -18.38 -1.88
N GLU A 217 16.92 -17.91 -2.10
CA GLU A 217 16.54 -17.17 -3.32
C GLU A 217 17.43 -15.92 -3.54
N GLN A 218 17.68 -15.16 -2.47
CA GLN A 218 18.56 -13.99 -2.55
C GLN A 218 20.01 -14.39 -2.84
N LEU A 219 20.52 -15.43 -2.16
CA LEU A 219 21.86 -15.97 -2.41
C LEU A 219 22.00 -16.42 -3.87
N ASN A 220 21.06 -17.18 -4.40
CA ASN A 220 21.06 -17.66 -5.78
C ASN A 220 21.01 -16.52 -6.80
N THR A 221 20.38 -15.39 -6.45
CA THR A 221 20.38 -14.18 -7.28
C THR A 221 21.72 -13.43 -7.19
N MET A 222 22.35 -13.38 -6.01
CA MET A 222 23.59 -12.62 -5.79
C MET A 222 24.85 -13.38 -6.21
N LEU A 223 24.88 -14.71 -6.09
CA LEU A 223 26.07 -15.54 -6.37
C LEU A 223 26.65 -15.31 -7.77
N PRO A 224 25.87 -15.27 -8.87
CA PRO A 224 26.40 -14.97 -10.20
C PRO A 224 27.05 -13.59 -10.30
N TYR A 225 26.49 -12.60 -9.61
CA TYR A 225 27.06 -11.25 -9.58
C TYR A 225 28.35 -11.20 -8.77
N MET A 226 28.43 -11.93 -7.64
CA MET A 226 29.67 -12.09 -6.87
C MET A 226 30.76 -12.78 -7.70
N ASP A 227 30.42 -13.80 -8.48
CA ASP A 227 31.36 -14.46 -9.41
C ASP A 227 31.84 -13.51 -10.50
N TYR A 228 30.94 -12.70 -11.06
CA TYR A 228 31.30 -11.69 -12.05
C TYR A 228 32.30 -10.68 -11.47
N LEU A 229 32.03 -10.14 -10.27
CA LEU A 229 32.94 -9.21 -9.59
C LEU A 229 34.29 -9.86 -9.25
N LEU A 230 34.30 -11.14 -8.86
CA LEU A 230 35.55 -11.87 -8.63
C LEU A 230 36.38 -12.01 -9.90
N ARG A 231 35.77 -12.37 -11.03
CA ARG A 231 36.47 -12.48 -12.32
C ARG A 231 37.05 -11.12 -12.76
N GLN A 232 36.31 -10.04 -12.53
CA GLN A 232 36.80 -8.68 -12.79
C GLN A 232 38.00 -8.33 -11.90
N ALA A 233 37.92 -8.63 -10.60
CA ALA A 233 39.03 -8.40 -9.66
C ALA A 233 40.28 -9.21 -10.02
N GLU A 234 40.12 -10.47 -10.43
CA GLU A 234 41.22 -11.31 -10.93
C GLU A 234 41.89 -10.71 -12.16
N THR A 235 41.09 -10.19 -13.10
CA THR A 235 41.62 -9.54 -14.30
C THR A 235 42.45 -8.31 -13.94
N VAL A 236 41.95 -7.46 -13.02
CA VAL A 236 42.68 -6.26 -12.60
C VAL A 236 43.97 -6.60 -11.86
N ILE A 237 43.94 -7.57 -10.95
CA ILE A 237 45.12 -7.98 -10.17
C ILE A 237 46.19 -8.64 -11.06
N THR A 238 45.78 -9.41 -12.07
CA THR A 238 46.71 -10.06 -13.00
C THR A 238 47.33 -9.09 -14.01
N HIS A 239 46.65 -7.98 -14.34
CA HIS A 239 47.07 -7.04 -15.39
C HIS A 239 47.60 -5.69 -14.86
N ASN A 240 47.78 -5.53 -13.55
CA ASN A 240 48.27 -4.28 -12.95
C ASN A 240 49.53 -4.53 -12.10
N ASP A 241 50.68 -4.07 -12.62
CA ASP A 241 51.99 -4.24 -11.99
C ASP A 241 52.10 -3.64 -10.58
N ALA A 242 51.27 -2.62 -10.26
CA ALA A 242 51.26 -2.01 -8.92
C ALA A 242 50.84 -2.97 -7.79
N PHE A 243 50.10 -4.04 -8.12
CA PHE A 243 49.76 -5.11 -7.17
C PHE A 243 50.78 -6.27 -7.18
N CYS A 244 51.65 -6.32 -8.19
CA CYS A 244 52.71 -7.32 -8.34
C CYS A 244 54.02 -6.89 -7.65
N THR A 245 54.24 -5.58 -7.46
CA THR A 245 55.44 -5.02 -6.83
C THR A 245 55.34 -5.00 -5.29
N GLY A 246 55.64 -6.13 -4.65
CA GLY A 246 55.87 -6.16 -3.19
C GLY A 246 55.61 -7.52 -2.55
N THR A 247 54.55 -8.22 -2.95
CA THR A 247 54.30 -9.64 -2.66
C THR A 247 53.12 -10.11 -3.52
N LYS A 248 53.37 -10.77 -4.67
CA LYS A 248 52.31 -11.42 -5.50
C LYS A 248 51.31 -12.25 -4.67
N THR A 249 51.76 -12.75 -3.53
CA THR A 249 51.02 -13.60 -2.61
C THR A 249 49.87 -12.92 -1.84
N CYS A 250 49.84 -11.58 -1.70
CA CYS A 250 48.81 -10.92 -0.87
C CYS A 250 47.42 -10.86 -1.56
N GLY A 251 47.38 -10.47 -2.85
CA GLY A 251 46.14 -10.40 -3.63
C GLY A 251 45.57 -11.78 -3.95
N GLU A 252 46.43 -12.72 -4.35
CA GLU A 252 46.04 -14.10 -4.68
C GLU A 252 45.50 -14.87 -3.47
N LYS A 253 46.08 -14.69 -2.27
CA LYS A 253 45.57 -15.32 -1.03
C LYS A 253 44.19 -14.80 -0.64
N LYS A 254 43.95 -13.48 -0.74
CA LYS A 254 42.63 -12.90 -0.45
C LYS A 254 41.57 -13.39 -1.42
N LEU A 255 41.90 -13.43 -2.72
CA LEU A 255 41.03 -14.00 -3.76
C LEU A 255 40.72 -15.48 -3.50
N THR A 256 41.70 -16.27 -3.07
CA THR A 256 41.51 -17.70 -2.74
C THR A 256 40.53 -17.87 -1.57
N GLY A 257 40.63 -17.03 -0.53
CA GLY A 257 39.69 -17.01 0.60
C GLY A 257 38.26 -16.69 0.15
N LEU A 258 38.09 -15.66 -0.69
CA LEU A 258 36.80 -15.30 -1.26
C LEU A 258 36.20 -16.39 -2.17
N LYS A 259 37.03 -17.03 -3.01
CA LYS A 259 36.61 -18.17 -3.84
C LYS A 259 36.11 -19.33 -2.98
N LYS A 260 36.83 -19.65 -1.90
CA LYS A 260 36.43 -20.70 -0.96
C LYS A 260 35.09 -20.35 -0.28
N PHE A 261 34.92 -19.09 0.14
CA PHE A 261 33.68 -18.62 0.76
C PHE A 261 32.48 -18.70 -0.20
N ILE A 262 32.63 -18.22 -1.44
CA ILE A 262 31.56 -18.31 -2.46
C ILE A 262 31.25 -19.77 -2.81
N ARG A 263 32.25 -20.67 -2.81
CA ARG A 263 32.01 -22.11 -2.98
C ARG A 263 31.18 -22.69 -1.85
N GLN A 264 31.49 -22.34 -0.59
CA GLN A 264 30.70 -22.78 0.57
C GLN A 264 29.26 -22.27 0.51
N LEU A 265 29.04 -21.03 0.06
CA LEU A 265 27.68 -20.48 -0.13
C LEU A 265 26.91 -21.24 -1.22
N ARG A 266 27.57 -21.65 -2.31
CA ARG A 266 26.94 -22.49 -3.34
C ARG A 266 26.59 -23.88 -2.82
N GLU A 267 27.50 -24.51 -2.09
CA GLU A 267 27.25 -25.82 -1.47
C GLU A 267 26.05 -25.75 -0.51
N ALA A 268 25.94 -24.65 0.26
CA ALA A 268 24.81 -24.42 1.15
C ALA A 268 23.49 -24.12 0.43
N ALA A 269 23.53 -23.43 -0.72
CA ALA A 269 22.35 -23.12 -1.52
C ALA A 269 21.89 -24.29 -2.41
N ALA A 270 22.78 -25.23 -2.74
CA ALA A 270 22.47 -26.42 -3.55
C ALA A 270 21.95 -27.61 -2.72
N ALA A 271 22.11 -27.58 -1.39
CA ALA A 271 21.59 -28.61 -0.49
C ALA A 271 20.05 -28.53 -0.28
N GLU A 272 19.36 -27.63 -1.00
CA GLU A 272 17.90 -27.50 -1.05
C GLU A 272 17.22 -28.44 -2.08
N ASP A 273 17.98 -29.06 -2.99
CA ASP A 273 17.46 -29.99 -4.01
C ASP A 273 17.46 -31.47 -3.56
#